data_AF-A0A7K8J1M2-F1
#
_entry.id   AF-A0A7K8J1M2-F1
#
_cell.length_a   1.000
_cell.length_b   1.000
_cell.length_c   1.000
_cell.angle_alpha   90.00
_cell.angle_beta   90.00
_cell.angle_gamma   90.00
#
_symmetry.space_group_name_H-M   'P 1'
#
loop_
_entity.id
_entity.type
_entity.pdbx_description
1 polymer ?
#
loop_
_entity_poly.entity_id
_entity_poly.type
_entity_poly.pdbx_seq_one_letter_code
_entity_poly.pdbx_strand_id
1 'polypeptide(L)'
;VLGNRCKAEDTVGCNRIIQVLADEYPEYKNCVCTTDDICSITTLLGKQCNISKDNISTETKLQWDLSALSKQVYTANRSCLDVNRECVEDEVCNRQLSLYLKACLVNKKCSMEGCQAAIRFFYRNMPLEVAQVMIFCDCIQHDESCHRAKELLHGKPCAVTAVPPPSCLNVIHMCEENEFCRKKYTTFQSKCWRHVTKTCYEDEACLETLIKDDMPCSANADCKAAYISNWGTVLHVECTCQDLPPVEQPLCELFHHMLHSKSCFS
;
A
#
# COMPACT_ATOMS: atom_id res chain seq x y z
N VAL A 1 38.33 12.16 0.85
CA VAL A 1 38.02 11.59 2.19
C VAL A 1 36.64 12.09 2.57
N LEU A 2 35.58 11.31 2.32
CA LEU A 2 34.20 11.71 2.54
C LEU A 2 33.85 11.44 4.02
N GLY A 3 33.72 12.48 4.82
CA GLY A 3 33.34 12.40 6.24
C GLY A 3 31.89 11.98 6.41
N ASN A 4 31.66 10.99 7.28
CA ASN A 4 30.34 10.48 7.63
C ASN A 4 29.55 11.51 8.45
N ARG A 5 28.41 11.97 7.91
CA ARG A 5 27.50 12.97 8.52
C ARG A 5 26.61 12.44 9.66
N CYS A 6 26.86 11.24 10.16
CA CYS A 6 25.99 10.58 11.15
C CYS A 6 26.75 10.26 12.44
N LYS A 7 27.52 11.22 12.94
CA LYS A 7 28.16 11.13 14.24
C LYS A 7 27.65 12.31 15.07
N ALA A 8 26.97 12.05 16.17
CA ALA A 8 26.95 13.03 17.24
C ALA A 8 28.38 13.06 17.79
N GLU A 9 29.09 14.17 17.57
CA GLU A 9 30.53 14.24 17.85
C GLU A 9 30.82 14.19 19.36
N ASP A 10 29.82 14.49 20.20
CA ASP A 10 29.92 14.55 21.65
C ASP A 10 28.55 14.35 22.35
N THR A 11 28.57 14.34 23.68
CA THR A 11 27.37 14.24 24.54
C THR A 11 26.41 15.42 24.36
N VAL A 12 26.91 16.58 23.90
CA VAL A 12 26.11 17.78 23.64
C VAL A 12 25.24 17.59 22.40
N GLY A 13 25.79 17.04 21.32
CA GLY A 13 25.03 16.70 20.11
C GLY A 13 23.97 15.62 20.37
N CYS A 14 24.27 14.65 21.22
CA CYS A 14 23.33 13.60 21.62
C CYS A 14 22.14 14.14 22.43
N ASN A 15 22.39 15.02 23.42
CA ASN A 15 21.33 15.62 24.22
C ASN A 15 20.39 16.53 23.41
N ARG A 16 20.89 17.18 22.35
CA ARG A 16 20.03 17.96 21.42
C ARG A 16 19.03 17.08 20.68
N ILE A 17 19.41 15.86 20.32
CA ILE A 17 18.53 14.91 19.63
C ILE A 17 17.45 14.38 20.58
N ILE A 18 17.83 14.07 21.83
CA ILE A 18 16.87 13.66 22.86
C ILE A 18 15.85 14.77 23.11
N GLN A 19 16.25 16.04 23.13
CA GLN A 19 15.32 17.16 23.30
C GLN A 19 14.28 17.23 22.18
N VAL A 20 14.70 17.09 20.92
CA VAL A 20 13.77 17.07 19.77
C VAL A 20 12.80 15.89 19.85
N LEU A 21 13.26 14.72 20.32
CA LEU A 21 12.40 13.55 20.50
C LEU A 21 11.45 13.71 21.69
N ALA A 22 11.91 14.31 22.79
CA ALA A 22 11.10 14.55 23.99
C ALA A 22 9.98 15.60 23.78
N ASP A 23 10.15 16.49 22.80
CA ASP A 23 9.14 17.49 22.41
C ASP A 23 7.94 16.84 21.68
N GLU A 24 8.15 15.74 20.96
CA GLU A 24 7.07 14.97 20.31
C GLU A 24 6.60 13.77 21.14
N TYR A 25 7.48 13.19 21.96
CA TYR A 25 7.27 11.91 22.66
C TYR A 25 7.72 12.03 24.14
N PRO A 26 6.78 12.28 25.08
CA PRO A 26 7.09 12.58 26.48
C PRO A 26 7.91 11.52 27.23
N GLU A 27 7.88 10.27 26.77
CA GLU A 27 8.63 9.13 27.31
C GLU A 27 10.15 9.29 27.20
N TYR A 28 10.64 10.11 26.27
CA TYR A 28 12.08 10.37 26.10
C TYR A 28 12.61 11.51 26.98
N LYS A 29 11.74 12.19 27.73
CA LYS A 29 12.07 13.39 28.52
C LYS A 29 13.10 13.16 29.63
N ASN A 30 13.27 11.90 30.05
CA ASN A 30 14.20 11.51 31.11
C ASN A 30 15.47 10.81 30.59
N CYS A 31 15.67 10.72 29.27
CA CYS A 31 16.88 10.13 28.71
C CYS A 31 18.06 11.11 28.79
N VAL A 32 19.25 10.62 29.13
CA VAL A 32 20.50 11.42 29.20
C VAL A 32 21.63 10.64 28.56
N CYS A 33 22.48 11.33 27.79
CA CYS A 33 23.66 10.72 27.19
C CYS A 33 24.82 10.66 28.20
N THR A 34 25.23 9.47 28.63
CA THR A 34 26.44 9.24 29.44
C THR A 34 27.57 8.65 28.60
N THR A 35 28.82 8.86 29.03
CA THR A 35 30.02 8.49 28.27
C THR A 35 30.34 6.99 28.27
N ASP A 36 29.79 6.22 29.21
CA ASP A 36 30.22 4.83 29.44
C ASP A 36 29.20 3.74 29.15
N ASP A 37 28.02 4.09 28.67
CA ASP A 37 27.16 3.15 27.96
C ASP A 37 26.36 3.99 26.98
N ILE A 38 26.91 4.06 25.76
CA ILE A 38 26.27 4.72 24.64
C ILE A 38 24.91 4.06 24.50
N CYS A 39 23.88 4.76 24.98
CA CYS A 39 22.47 4.46 24.79
C CYS A 39 22.31 3.83 23.40
N SER A 40 21.63 2.68 23.33
CA SER A 40 21.54 1.71 22.20
C SER A 40 21.22 2.26 20.80
N ILE A 41 21.22 3.57 20.61
CA ILE A 41 21.21 4.33 19.37
C ILE A 41 22.33 3.92 18.40
N THR A 42 23.57 3.65 18.83
CA THR A 42 24.64 3.18 17.91
C THR A 42 24.41 1.76 17.41
N THR A 43 23.79 0.89 18.21
CA THR A 43 23.37 -0.46 17.77
C THR A 43 22.14 -0.40 16.86
N LEU A 44 21.26 0.58 17.08
CA LEU A 44 20.08 0.86 16.25
C LEU A 44 20.47 1.49 14.90
N LEU A 45 21.43 2.42 14.89
CA LEU A 45 21.89 3.13 13.69
C LEU A 45 23.01 2.39 12.94
N GLY A 46 23.83 1.58 13.63
CA GLY A 46 24.91 0.78 13.03
C GLY A 46 24.41 -0.35 12.14
N LYS A 47 23.21 -0.89 12.38
CA LYS A 47 22.53 -1.82 11.46
C LYS A 47 21.98 -1.14 10.20
N GLN A 48 21.83 0.20 10.21
CA GLN A 48 21.24 0.94 9.09
C GLN A 48 22.24 1.24 7.95
N CYS A 49 23.53 0.90 8.08
CA CYS A 49 24.56 1.20 7.09
C CYS A 49 25.24 -0.06 6.53
N ASN A 50 24.48 -0.94 5.86
CA ASN A 50 24.78 -1.52 4.53
C ASN A 50 23.73 -2.59 4.15
N ILE A 51 22.43 -2.31 4.28
CA ILE A 51 21.37 -3.27 3.94
C ILE A 51 20.81 -2.89 2.58
N SER A 52 21.10 -3.69 1.55
CA SER A 52 20.42 -3.56 0.24
C SER A 52 18.90 -3.66 0.44
N LYS A 53 18.09 -3.00 -0.42
CA LYS A 53 16.62 -3.07 -0.33
C LYS A 53 16.08 -4.52 -0.26
N ASP A 54 16.80 -5.46 -0.88
CA ASP A 54 16.48 -6.89 -0.87
C ASP A 54 16.71 -7.54 0.50
N ASN A 55 17.77 -7.14 1.21
CA ASN A 55 18.03 -7.63 2.58
C ASN A 55 16.98 -7.08 3.57
N ILE A 56 16.52 -5.83 3.40
CA ILE A 56 15.43 -5.25 4.24
C ILE A 56 14.12 -6.02 4.00
N SER A 57 13.78 -6.31 2.75
CA SER A 57 12.57 -7.08 2.40
C SER A 57 12.63 -8.50 2.97
N THR A 58 13.80 -9.15 2.91
CA THR A 58 13.99 -10.50 3.44
C THR A 58 13.87 -10.52 4.97
N GLU A 59 14.52 -9.59 5.67
CA GLU A 59 14.40 -9.46 7.12
C GLU A 59 12.96 -9.18 7.56
N THR A 60 12.24 -8.32 6.83
CA THR A 60 10.85 -8.01 7.15
C THR A 60 9.96 -9.23 6.98
N LYS A 61 10.16 -10.04 5.94
CA LYS A 61 9.43 -11.30 5.76
C LYS A 61 9.69 -12.27 6.92
N LEU A 62 10.93 -12.37 7.40
CA LEU A 62 11.26 -13.20 8.56
C LEU A 62 10.63 -12.68 9.86
N GLN A 63 10.49 -11.36 10.01
CA GLN A 63 9.76 -10.78 11.15
C GLN A 63 8.28 -11.19 11.12
N TRP A 64 7.67 -11.29 9.94
CA TRP A 64 6.29 -11.79 9.81
C TRP A 64 6.12 -13.25 10.27
N ASP A 65 7.15 -14.09 10.23
CA ASP A 65 7.06 -15.46 10.79
C ASP A 65 6.86 -15.46 12.32
N LEU A 66 7.27 -14.38 12.99
CA LEU A 66 7.09 -14.18 14.43
C LEU A 66 5.74 -13.54 14.78
N SER A 67 5.06 -12.92 13.81
CA SER A 67 3.77 -12.27 14.01
C SER A 67 2.69 -13.28 14.42
N ALA A 68 1.82 -12.88 15.34
CA ALA A 68 0.68 -13.69 15.73
C ALA A 68 -0.35 -13.78 14.58
N LEU A 69 -0.47 -12.71 13.78
CA LEU A 69 -1.39 -12.62 12.65
C LEU A 69 -1.10 -13.68 11.58
N SER A 70 0.17 -13.97 11.31
CA SER A 70 0.59 -15.00 10.35
C SER A 70 0.13 -16.42 10.71
N LYS A 71 -0.27 -16.66 11.97
CA LYS A 71 -0.71 -17.96 12.48
C LYS A 71 -2.22 -18.05 12.66
N GLN A 72 -2.94 -16.96 12.40
CA GLN A 72 -4.39 -16.92 12.59
C GLN A 72 -5.12 -17.58 11.42
N VAL A 73 -6.23 -18.24 11.75
CA VAL A 73 -7.21 -18.68 10.77
C VAL A 73 -8.21 -17.55 10.61
N TYR A 74 -8.16 -16.88 9.46
CA TYR A 74 -9.06 -15.79 9.17
C TYR A 74 -10.43 -16.28 8.75
N THR A 75 -11.47 -15.75 9.40
CA THR A 75 -12.87 -15.94 8.98
C THR A 75 -13.25 -14.87 7.96
N ALA A 76 -14.18 -15.20 7.07
CA ALA A 76 -14.80 -14.20 6.18
C ALA A 76 -15.54 -13.11 7.00
N ASN A 77 -15.75 -11.94 6.38
CA ASN A 77 -16.57 -10.83 6.89
C ASN A 77 -16.02 -10.14 8.15
N ARG A 78 -14.80 -9.63 8.06
CA ARG A 78 -14.15 -8.85 9.13
C ARG A 78 -14.31 -7.36 8.86
N SER A 79 -14.66 -6.58 9.89
CA SER A 79 -14.76 -5.14 9.75
C SER A 79 -13.37 -4.52 9.58
N CYS A 80 -13.25 -3.45 8.80
CA CYS A 80 -11.97 -2.75 8.67
C CYS A 80 -11.46 -2.19 10.00
N LEU A 81 -12.36 -1.90 10.95
CA LEU A 81 -11.99 -1.45 12.29
C LEU A 81 -11.31 -2.57 13.09
N ASP A 82 -11.89 -3.77 13.10
CA ASP A 82 -11.30 -4.92 13.81
C ASP A 82 -9.94 -5.30 13.24
N VAL A 83 -9.83 -5.30 11.92
CA VAL A 83 -8.57 -5.62 11.22
C VAL A 83 -7.48 -4.60 11.54
N ASN A 84 -7.81 -3.30 11.58
CA ASN A 84 -6.85 -2.28 12.01
C ASN A 84 -6.44 -2.47 13.47
N ARG A 85 -7.41 -2.74 14.35
CA ARG A 85 -7.14 -2.94 15.77
C ARG A 85 -6.16 -4.09 16.00
N GLU A 86 -6.39 -5.22 15.37
CA GLU A 86 -5.51 -6.39 15.48
C GLU A 86 -4.11 -6.12 14.91
N CYS A 87 -4.02 -5.36 13.82
CA CYS A 87 -2.72 -4.94 13.29
C CYS A 87 -1.96 -4.04 14.27
N VAL A 88 -2.65 -3.11 14.95
CA VAL A 88 -2.03 -2.22 15.94
C VAL A 88 -1.61 -2.98 17.21
N GLU A 89 -2.35 -4.03 17.59
CA GLU A 89 -2.02 -4.91 18.72
C GLU A 89 -0.85 -5.87 18.41
N ASP A 90 -0.60 -6.22 17.13
CA ASP A 90 0.55 -7.03 16.70
C ASP A 90 1.80 -6.17 16.45
N GLU A 91 2.91 -6.47 17.13
CA GLU A 91 4.14 -5.66 17.06
C GLU A 91 4.71 -5.51 15.63
N VAL A 92 4.65 -6.60 14.84
CA VAL A 92 5.20 -6.61 13.47
C VAL A 92 4.31 -5.79 12.55
N CYS A 93 3.00 -6.04 12.57
CA CYS A 93 2.05 -5.31 11.75
C CYS A 93 2.03 -3.82 12.11
N ASN A 94 1.95 -3.47 13.39
CA ASN A 94 1.92 -2.09 13.85
C ASN A 94 3.17 -1.30 13.42
N ARG A 95 4.35 -1.92 13.54
CA ARG A 95 5.61 -1.30 13.08
C ARG A 95 5.56 -1.01 11.58
N GLN A 96 5.11 -1.97 10.77
CA GLN A 96 5.06 -1.82 9.31
C GLN A 96 3.96 -0.82 8.89
N LEU A 97 2.80 -0.86 9.55
CA LEU A 97 1.70 0.08 9.35
C LEU A 97 2.16 1.51 9.68
N SER A 98 2.88 1.70 10.79
CA SER A 98 3.42 3.01 11.19
C SER A 98 4.38 3.59 10.14
N LEU A 99 5.26 2.77 9.55
CA LEU A 99 6.15 3.20 8.46
C LEU A 99 5.37 3.62 7.21
N TYR A 100 4.34 2.86 6.87
CA TYR A 100 3.42 3.17 5.78
C TYR A 100 2.68 4.50 6.02
N LEU A 101 2.06 4.67 7.19
CA LEU A 101 1.31 5.88 7.55
C LEU A 101 2.23 7.12 7.58
N LYS A 102 3.47 6.97 8.06
CA LYS A 102 4.47 8.04 8.03
C LYS A 102 4.78 8.51 6.61
N ALA A 103 4.88 7.58 5.66
CA ALA A 103 5.15 7.91 4.26
C ALA A 103 3.96 8.58 3.57
N CYS A 104 2.73 8.22 3.96
CA CYS A 104 1.51 8.61 3.25
C CYS A 104 0.72 9.77 3.90
N LEU A 105 0.84 10.01 5.22
CA LEU A 105 -0.06 10.93 5.96
C LEU A 105 0.64 12.10 6.64
N VAL A 106 1.88 11.91 7.11
CA VAL A 106 2.50 12.86 8.05
C VAL A 106 3.03 14.12 7.35
N ASN A 107 3.23 14.10 6.03
CA ASN A 107 3.73 15.25 5.28
C ASN A 107 2.60 15.97 4.54
N LYS A 108 2.38 17.27 4.85
CA LYS A 108 1.47 18.17 4.09
C LYS A 108 1.78 18.26 2.58
N LYS A 109 2.94 17.74 2.15
CA LYS A 109 3.34 17.50 0.76
C LYS A 109 3.81 16.05 0.65
N CYS A 110 2.88 15.12 0.66
CA CYS A 110 3.21 13.71 0.55
C CYS A 110 3.73 13.39 -0.87
N SER A 111 4.77 12.57 -0.96
CA SER A 111 5.33 12.09 -2.24
C SER A 111 4.51 10.90 -2.72
N MET A 112 3.85 11.02 -3.87
CA MET A 112 3.08 9.92 -4.47
C MET A 112 3.95 8.67 -4.66
N GLU A 113 5.16 8.83 -5.20
CA GLU A 113 6.10 7.72 -5.39
C GLU A 113 6.55 7.10 -4.06
N GLY A 114 6.80 7.93 -3.05
CA GLY A 114 7.19 7.47 -1.70
C GLY A 114 6.08 6.69 -1.02
N CYS A 115 4.84 7.18 -1.08
CA CYS A 115 3.67 6.49 -0.53
C CYS A 115 3.38 5.19 -1.29
N GLN A 116 3.42 5.21 -2.63
CA GLN A 116 3.31 3.98 -3.45
C GLN A 116 4.39 2.95 -3.10
N ALA A 117 5.63 3.38 -2.89
CA ALA A 117 6.71 2.48 -2.46
C ALA A 117 6.46 1.89 -1.07
N ALA A 118 5.94 2.68 -0.13
CA ALA A 118 5.59 2.21 1.20
C ALA A 118 4.42 1.22 1.17
N ILE A 119 3.37 1.48 0.39
CA ILE A 119 2.25 0.56 0.17
C ILE A 119 2.76 -0.77 -0.41
N ARG A 120 3.58 -0.71 -1.46
CA ARG A 120 4.19 -1.91 -2.06
C ARG A 120 4.99 -2.69 -1.03
N PHE A 121 5.78 -1.99 -0.22
CA PHE A 121 6.61 -2.62 0.80
C PHE A 121 5.76 -3.31 1.88
N PHE A 122 4.67 -2.68 2.31
CA PHE A 122 3.75 -3.22 3.31
C PHE A 122 3.13 -4.54 2.84
N TYR A 123 2.40 -4.51 1.72
CA TYR A 123 1.66 -5.68 1.23
C TYR A 123 2.54 -6.78 0.62
N ARG A 124 3.75 -6.47 0.10
CA ARG A 124 4.66 -7.49 -0.45
C ARG A 124 5.35 -8.31 0.63
N ASN A 125 5.57 -7.75 1.81
CA ASN A 125 6.35 -8.41 2.85
C ASN A 125 5.49 -9.12 3.89
N MET A 126 4.18 -8.84 3.95
CA MET A 126 3.25 -9.55 4.81
C MET A 126 2.75 -10.86 4.17
N PRO A 127 2.28 -11.84 4.98
CA PRO A 127 1.67 -13.05 4.45
C PRO A 127 0.39 -12.73 3.66
N LEU A 128 0.11 -13.53 2.63
CA LEU A 128 -0.99 -13.28 1.70
C LEU A 128 -2.36 -13.26 2.40
N GLU A 129 -2.54 -14.13 3.38
CA GLU A 129 -3.76 -14.28 4.16
C GLU A 129 -4.04 -13.02 4.99
N VAL A 130 -3.00 -12.44 5.60
CA VAL A 130 -3.09 -11.18 6.33
C VAL A 130 -3.43 -10.03 5.36
N ALA A 131 -2.74 -9.97 4.22
CA ALA A 131 -3.01 -8.95 3.19
C ALA A 131 -4.45 -9.02 2.66
N GLN A 132 -4.98 -10.23 2.44
CA GLN A 132 -6.36 -10.43 2.00
C GLN A 132 -7.35 -9.85 2.98
N VAL A 133 -7.20 -10.10 4.28
CA VAL A 133 -8.12 -9.59 5.30
C VAL A 133 -8.01 -8.07 5.43
N MET A 134 -6.81 -7.50 5.29
CA MET A 134 -6.63 -6.04 5.32
C MET A 134 -7.26 -5.33 4.11
N ILE A 135 -7.17 -5.92 2.92
CA ILE A 135 -7.63 -5.30 1.67
C ILE A 135 -9.13 -5.51 1.44
N PHE A 136 -9.65 -6.67 1.82
CA PHE A 136 -11.04 -7.06 1.56
C PHE A 136 -11.95 -6.92 2.79
N CYS A 137 -11.52 -6.18 3.81
CA CYS A 137 -12.41 -5.79 4.90
C CYS A 137 -13.52 -4.88 4.37
N ASP A 138 -14.68 -4.90 5.02
CA ASP A 138 -15.78 -4.00 4.67
C ASP A 138 -16.41 -3.33 5.89
N CYS A 139 -17.22 -2.31 5.63
CA CYS A 139 -17.84 -1.48 6.65
C CYS A 139 -19.33 -1.32 6.39
N ILE A 140 -20.12 -1.37 7.45
CA ILE A 140 -21.55 -1.06 7.38
C ILE A 140 -21.72 0.42 7.02
N GLN A 141 -22.76 0.76 6.26
CA GLN A 141 -22.96 2.09 5.65
C GLN A 141 -22.84 3.27 6.63
N HIS A 142 -23.23 3.09 7.90
CA HIS A 142 -23.26 4.16 8.91
C HIS A 142 -22.15 4.05 9.98
N ASP A 143 -21.18 3.15 9.82
CA ASP A 143 -20.06 3.02 10.75
C ASP A 143 -18.89 3.92 10.35
N GLU A 144 -18.94 5.18 10.75
CA GLU A 144 -17.90 6.18 10.44
C GLU A 144 -16.50 5.75 10.91
N SER A 145 -16.42 5.08 12.06
CA SER A 145 -15.15 4.61 12.62
C SER A 145 -14.52 3.54 11.73
N CYS A 146 -15.33 2.60 11.24
CA CYS A 146 -14.88 1.61 10.27
C CYS A 146 -14.46 2.26 8.95
N HIS A 147 -15.23 3.21 8.42
CA HIS A 147 -14.86 3.88 7.16
C HIS A 147 -13.53 4.64 7.27
N ARG A 148 -13.28 5.35 8.37
CA ARG A 148 -11.97 5.98 8.62
C ARG A 148 -10.85 4.94 8.69
N ALA A 149 -11.10 3.81 9.35
CA ALA A 149 -10.15 2.71 9.42
C ALA A 149 -9.85 2.11 8.03
N LYS A 150 -10.88 1.98 7.17
CA LYS A 150 -10.75 1.54 5.78
C LYS A 150 -9.91 2.52 4.95
N GLU A 151 -10.13 3.82 5.10
CA GLU A 151 -9.36 4.85 4.40
C GLU A 151 -7.87 4.84 4.77
N LEU A 152 -7.56 4.59 6.05
CA LEU A 152 -6.18 4.47 6.52
C LEU A 152 -5.46 3.28 5.88
N LEU A 153 -6.10 2.11 5.77
CA LEU A 153 -5.49 0.94 5.13
C LEU A 153 -5.37 1.08 3.61
N HIS A 154 -6.32 1.79 3.00
CA HIS A 154 -6.43 1.87 1.55
C HIS A 154 -5.64 3.05 0.94
N GLY A 155 -4.99 3.88 1.74
CA GLY A 155 -4.00 4.87 1.26
C GLY A 155 -4.58 6.07 0.53
N LYS A 156 -5.88 6.33 0.70
CA LYS A 156 -6.59 7.46 0.09
C LYS A 156 -5.95 8.84 0.30
N PRO A 157 -5.30 9.18 1.43
CA PRO A 157 -4.94 10.59 1.68
C PRO A 157 -3.73 11.15 0.89
N CYS A 158 -3.01 10.35 0.08
CA CYS A 158 -1.87 10.85 -0.70
C CYS A 158 -1.61 10.16 -2.05
N ALA A 159 -1.72 8.84 -2.13
CA ALA A 159 -1.41 8.12 -3.37
C ALA A 159 -2.55 8.12 -4.39
N VAL A 160 -3.73 8.61 -4.01
CA VAL A 160 -5.00 8.37 -4.73
C VAL A 160 -5.65 9.65 -5.26
N THR A 161 -5.24 10.85 -4.80
CA THR A 161 -5.92 12.11 -5.14
C THR A 161 -5.08 13.00 -6.06
N ALA A 162 -5.01 12.66 -7.35
CA ALA A 162 -4.71 13.66 -8.36
C ALA A 162 -5.95 14.55 -8.55
N VAL A 163 -5.78 15.87 -8.61
CA VAL A 163 -6.87 16.81 -8.86
C VAL A 163 -6.53 17.63 -10.11
N PRO A 164 -7.28 17.51 -11.22
CA PRO A 164 -8.39 16.58 -11.42
C PRO A 164 -7.95 15.10 -11.48
N PRO A 165 -8.84 14.12 -11.20
CA PRO A 165 -8.53 12.71 -11.37
C PRO A 165 -8.16 12.39 -12.82
N PRO A 166 -7.15 11.52 -13.07
CA PRO A 166 -6.81 11.09 -14.42
C PRO A 166 -7.92 10.23 -15.02
N SER A 167 -7.93 10.12 -16.36
CA SER A 167 -8.77 9.12 -17.00
C SER A 167 -8.28 7.70 -16.70
N CYS A 168 -9.19 6.71 -16.69
CA CYS A 168 -8.77 5.32 -16.50
C CYS A 168 -7.87 4.82 -17.65
N LEU A 169 -8.04 5.38 -18.86
CA LEU A 169 -7.12 5.20 -19.98
C LEU A 169 -5.69 5.66 -19.64
N ASN A 170 -5.56 6.86 -19.06
CA ASN A 170 -4.25 7.40 -18.65
C ASN A 170 -3.61 6.57 -17.53
N VAL A 171 -4.40 6.08 -16.57
CA VAL A 171 -3.90 5.16 -15.52
C VAL A 171 -3.34 3.87 -16.13
N ILE A 172 -4.03 3.27 -17.09
CA ILE A 172 -3.53 2.08 -17.79
C ILE A 172 -2.26 2.41 -18.57
N HIS A 173 -2.24 3.53 -19.32
CA HIS A 173 -1.05 3.96 -20.07
C HIS A 173 0.18 4.14 -19.16
N MET A 174 0.04 4.89 -18.06
CA MET A 174 1.11 5.06 -17.07
C MET A 174 1.60 3.72 -16.49
N CYS A 175 0.69 2.75 -16.31
CA CYS A 175 1.05 1.42 -15.86
C CYS A 175 1.83 0.64 -16.92
N GLU A 176 1.44 0.74 -18.19
CA GLU A 176 2.11 0.05 -19.29
C GLU A 176 3.51 0.61 -19.57
N GLU A 177 3.75 1.91 -19.35
CA GLU A 177 5.08 2.52 -19.45
C GLU A 177 6.02 2.06 -18.31
N ASN A 178 5.47 1.69 -17.16
CA ASN A 178 6.23 1.20 -16.02
C ASN A 178 6.36 -0.33 -16.05
N GLU A 179 7.57 -0.86 -16.26
CA GLU A 179 7.79 -2.32 -16.37
C GLU A 179 7.24 -3.13 -15.18
N PHE A 180 7.41 -2.63 -13.97
CA PHE A 180 6.90 -3.29 -12.76
C PHE A 180 5.37 -3.33 -12.79
N CYS A 181 4.71 -2.20 -13.05
CA CYS A 181 3.26 -2.12 -13.12
C CYS A 181 2.71 -2.98 -14.27
N ARG A 182 3.27 -2.87 -15.47
CA ARG A 182 2.89 -3.67 -16.65
C ARG A 182 2.87 -5.17 -16.36
N LYS A 183 3.88 -5.69 -15.65
CA LYS A 183 3.94 -7.10 -15.26
C LYS A 183 2.82 -7.48 -14.27
N LYS A 184 2.53 -6.60 -13.30
CA LYS A 184 1.45 -6.80 -12.33
C LYS A 184 0.08 -6.74 -12.99
N TYR A 185 -0.15 -5.74 -13.84
CA TYR A 185 -1.38 -5.59 -14.63
C TYR A 185 -1.66 -6.79 -15.52
N THR A 186 -0.65 -7.29 -16.25
CA THR A 186 -0.79 -8.49 -17.09
C THR A 186 -1.21 -9.71 -16.27
N THR A 187 -0.63 -9.87 -15.08
CA THR A 187 -0.99 -10.95 -14.16
C THR A 187 -2.43 -10.78 -13.68
N PHE A 188 -2.81 -9.58 -13.24
CA PHE A 188 -4.16 -9.25 -12.80
C PHE A 188 -5.20 -9.54 -13.88
N GLN A 189 -5.00 -9.06 -15.10
CA GLN A 189 -5.88 -9.33 -16.23
C GLN A 189 -6.02 -10.85 -16.48
N SER A 190 -4.91 -11.58 -16.58
CA SER A 190 -4.95 -13.03 -16.88
C SER A 190 -5.55 -13.89 -15.77
N LYS A 191 -5.54 -13.43 -14.52
CA LYS A 191 -6.07 -14.19 -13.38
C LYS A 191 -7.52 -13.82 -13.08
N CYS A 192 -7.90 -12.55 -13.21
CA CYS A 192 -9.23 -12.05 -12.87
C CYS A 192 -10.17 -11.95 -14.07
N TRP A 193 -9.67 -11.50 -15.22
CA TRP A 193 -10.44 -11.05 -16.37
C TRP A 193 -10.06 -11.81 -17.65
N ARG A 194 -10.04 -13.15 -17.58
CA ARG A 194 -9.55 -14.03 -18.65
C ARG A 194 -10.25 -13.84 -19.99
N HIS A 195 -11.50 -13.41 -19.96
CA HIS A 195 -12.33 -13.18 -21.15
C HIS A 195 -12.01 -11.84 -21.85
N VAL A 196 -11.26 -10.95 -21.19
CA VAL A 196 -10.89 -9.64 -21.71
C VAL A 196 -9.54 -9.71 -22.41
N THR A 197 -9.56 -9.73 -23.73
CA THR A 197 -8.35 -9.73 -24.56
C THR A 197 -8.07 -8.36 -25.13
N LYS A 198 -6.78 -8.04 -25.34
CA LYS A 198 -6.37 -6.78 -26.01
C LYS A 198 -6.97 -6.63 -27.40
N THR A 199 -7.28 -7.74 -28.08
CA THR A 199 -7.96 -7.73 -29.39
C THR A 199 -9.34 -7.08 -29.34
N CYS A 200 -9.99 -7.07 -28.17
CA CYS A 200 -11.30 -6.43 -27.99
C CYS A 200 -11.19 -4.92 -27.76
N TYR A 201 -10.00 -4.37 -27.43
CA TYR A 201 -9.85 -2.94 -27.09
C TYR A 201 -10.09 -2.01 -28.28
N GLU A 202 -9.88 -2.52 -29.49
CA GLU A 202 -10.04 -1.77 -30.75
C GLU A 202 -11.41 -2.03 -31.41
N ASP A 203 -12.26 -2.87 -30.83
CA ASP A 203 -13.57 -3.25 -31.36
C ASP A 203 -14.68 -2.77 -30.42
N GLU A 204 -15.34 -1.68 -30.80
CA GLU A 204 -16.44 -1.06 -30.04
C GLU A 204 -17.59 -2.03 -29.78
N ALA A 205 -17.96 -2.86 -30.77
CA ALA A 205 -19.04 -3.83 -30.62
C ALA A 205 -18.66 -4.96 -29.64
N CYS A 206 -17.38 -5.37 -29.66
CA CYS A 206 -16.84 -6.31 -28.69
C CYS A 206 -16.86 -5.72 -27.27
N LEU A 207 -16.43 -4.47 -27.08
CA LEU A 207 -16.44 -3.78 -25.79
C LEU A 207 -17.86 -3.66 -25.22
N GLU A 208 -18.81 -3.22 -26.05
CA GLU A 208 -20.21 -3.12 -25.63
C GLU A 208 -20.79 -4.47 -25.19
N THR A 209 -20.49 -5.53 -25.92
CA THR A 209 -20.97 -6.88 -25.61
C THR A 209 -20.36 -7.36 -24.29
N LEU A 210 -19.05 -7.17 -24.11
CA LEU A 210 -18.35 -7.53 -22.87
C LEU A 210 -18.91 -6.81 -21.64
N ILE A 211 -19.22 -5.51 -21.75
CA ILE A 211 -19.79 -4.72 -20.65
C ILE A 211 -21.24 -5.15 -20.37
N LYS A 212 -22.04 -5.45 -21.41
CA LYS A 212 -23.43 -5.91 -21.27
C LYS A 212 -23.55 -7.31 -20.66
N ASP A 213 -22.59 -8.19 -20.94
CA ASP A 213 -22.58 -9.58 -20.45
C ASP A 213 -22.03 -9.71 -19.01
N ASP A 214 -22.05 -8.62 -18.23
CA ASP A 214 -21.62 -8.54 -16.82
C ASP A 214 -20.16 -8.94 -16.53
N MET A 215 -19.37 -9.24 -17.56
CA MET A 215 -17.95 -9.58 -17.51
C MET A 215 -17.56 -10.34 -16.23
N PRO A 216 -17.77 -11.67 -16.15
CA PRO A 216 -17.60 -12.39 -14.89
C PRO A 216 -16.15 -12.36 -14.40
N CYS A 217 -15.94 -11.81 -13.21
CA CYS A 217 -14.66 -11.85 -12.53
C CYS A 217 -14.44 -13.23 -11.88
N SER A 218 -13.23 -13.77 -11.96
CA SER A 218 -12.97 -15.12 -11.44
C SER A 218 -12.97 -15.22 -9.91
N ALA A 219 -12.69 -14.12 -9.20
CA ALA A 219 -12.68 -13.98 -7.73
C ALA A 219 -11.89 -15.05 -6.92
N ASN A 220 -11.11 -15.90 -7.59
CA ASN A 220 -10.38 -17.01 -6.98
C ASN A 220 -9.10 -16.54 -6.27
N ALA A 221 -8.42 -17.46 -5.56
CA ALA A 221 -7.21 -17.15 -4.80
C ALA A 221 -6.11 -16.51 -5.67
N ASP A 222 -5.92 -16.99 -6.90
CA ASP A 222 -4.97 -16.41 -7.86
C ASP A 222 -5.33 -14.97 -8.23
N CYS A 223 -6.62 -14.70 -8.46
CA CYS A 223 -7.12 -13.36 -8.77
C CYS A 223 -6.95 -12.41 -7.58
N LYS A 224 -7.29 -12.85 -6.36
CA LYS A 224 -7.06 -12.08 -5.13
C LYS A 224 -5.58 -11.76 -4.94
N ALA A 225 -4.69 -12.73 -5.11
CA ALA A 225 -3.24 -12.51 -5.03
C ALA A 225 -2.75 -11.52 -6.11
N ALA A 226 -3.26 -11.63 -7.33
CA ALA A 226 -2.91 -10.71 -8.41
C ALA A 226 -3.41 -9.28 -8.13
N TYR A 227 -4.64 -9.13 -7.63
CA TYR A 227 -5.20 -7.84 -7.20
C TYR A 227 -4.37 -7.21 -6.07
N ILE A 228 -4.07 -7.97 -5.01
CA ILE A 228 -3.21 -7.51 -3.90
C ILE A 228 -1.84 -7.07 -4.43
N SER A 229 -1.30 -7.76 -5.43
CA SER A 229 0.02 -7.43 -5.98
C SER A 229 0.07 -6.12 -6.76
N ASN A 230 -1.09 -5.54 -7.12
CA ASN A 230 -1.18 -4.21 -7.72
C ASN A 230 -1.05 -3.09 -6.68
N TRP A 231 -1.21 -3.39 -5.38
CA TRP A 231 -1.20 -2.37 -4.33
C TRP A 231 0.11 -1.59 -4.30
N GLY A 232 -0.01 -0.26 -4.37
CA GLY A 232 1.10 0.67 -4.50
C GLY A 232 1.65 0.80 -5.94
N THR A 233 0.88 0.41 -6.95
CA THR A 233 1.06 0.86 -8.34
C THR A 233 0.07 1.98 -8.67
N VAL A 234 0.17 2.55 -9.88
CA VAL A 234 -0.79 3.55 -10.38
C VAL A 234 -2.21 2.97 -10.57
N LEU A 235 -2.38 1.65 -10.63
CA LEU A 235 -3.68 0.98 -10.81
C LEU A 235 -4.68 1.20 -9.67
N HIS A 236 -4.22 1.67 -8.50
CA HIS A 236 -5.09 2.00 -7.35
C HIS A 236 -5.36 3.51 -7.23
N VAL A 237 -4.89 4.32 -8.17
CA VAL A 237 -5.28 5.73 -8.27
C VAL A 237 -6.74 5.79 -8.68
N GLU A 238 -7.52 6.67 -8.05
CA GLU A 238 -8.91 6.91 -8.44
C GLU A 238 -8.92 7.58 -9.81
N CYS A 239 -9.61 6.96 -10.77
CA CYS A 239 -9.73 7.46 -12.13
C CYS A 239 -11.20 7.69 -12.49
N THR A 240 -11.42 8.54 -13.50
CA THR A 240 -12.76 8.88 -14.00
C THR A 240 -12.85 8.60 -15.50
N CYS A 241 -14.06 8.40 -16.01
CA CYS A 241 -14.34 8.36 -17.45
C CYS A 241 -15.22 9.53 -17.88
N GLN A 242 -15.33 10.56 -17.03
CA GLN A 242 -16.01 11.81 -17.36
C GLN A 242 -15.20 12.61 -18.38
N ASP A 243 -15.91 13.38 -19.21
CA ASP A 243 -15.34 14.33 -20.17
C ASP A 243 -14.40 13.72 -21.24
N LEU A 244 -14.58 12.43 -21.55
CA LEU A 244 -13.86 11.76 -22.64
C LEU A 244 -14.65 11.82 -23.96
N PRO A 245 -13.95 11.76 -25.12
CA PRO A 245 -14.60 11.58 -26.41
C PRO A 245 -15.46 10.31 -26.44
N PRO A 246 -16.62 10.29 -27.15
CA PRO A 246 -17.51 9.13 -27.19
C PRO A 246 -16.84 7.83 -27.63
N VAL A 247 -15.86 7.92 -28.55
CA VAL A 247 -15.10 6.76 -29.05
C VAL A 247 -14.20 6.11 -27.99
N GLU A 248 -13.77 6.87 -26.99
CA GLU A 248 -12.89 6.40 -25.91
C GLU A 248 -13.68 5.87 -24.71
N GLN A 249 -14.97 6.21 -24.64
CA GLN A 249 -15.80 5.99 -23.47
C GLN A 249 -16.01 4.50 -23.14
N PRO A 250 -16.32 3.60 -24.10
CA PRO A 250 -16.48 2.17 -23.80
C PRO A 250 -15.21 1.53 -23.24
N LEU A 251 -14.04 1.88 -23.80
CA LEU A 251 -12.76 1.35 -23.35
C LEU A 251 -12.39 1.88 -21.95
N CYS A 252 -12.68 3.15 -21.68
CA CYS A 252 -12.48 3.71 -20.35
C CYS A 252 -13.38 3.02 -19.31
N GLU A 253 -14.66 2.84 -19.61
CA GLU A 253 -15.63 2.19 -18.72
C GLU A 253 -15.25 0.74 -18.43
N LEU A 254 -14.73 0.02 -19.43
CA LEU A 254 -14.14 -1.31 -19.24
C LEU A 254 -12.99 -1.26 -18.22
N PHE A 255 -12.01 -0.37 -18.37
CA PHE A 255 -10.90 -0.27 -17.44
C PHE A 255 -11.35 0.16 -16.05
N HIS A 256 -12.27 1.11 -15.96
CA HIS A 256 -12.85 1.53 -14.69
C HIS A 256 -13.50 0.34 -13.98
N HIS A 257 -14.28 -0.48 -14.70
CA HIS A 257 -14.88 -1.69 -14.16
C HIS A 257 -13.81 -2.68 -13.67
N MET A 258 -12.80 -2.96 -14.48
CA MET A 258 -11.73 -3.90 -14.11
C MET A 258 -10.93 -3.47 -12.87
N LEU A 259 -10.71 -2.16 -12.68
CA LEU A 259 -9.89 -1.62 -11.59
C LEU A 259 -10.67 -1.37 -10.29
N HIS A 260 -11.92 -0.91 -10.39
CA HIS A 260 -12.69 -0.39 -9.27
C HIS A 260 -13.98 -1.17 -8.96
N SER A 261 -14.31 -2.22 -9.72
CA SER A 261 -15.51 -3.01 -9.44
C SER A 261 -15.45 -3.65 -8.04
N LYS A 262 -16.46 -3.33 -7.23
CA LYS A 262 -16.64 -3.92 -5.90
C LYS A 262 -17.20 -5.34 -5.98
N SER A 263 -17.85 -5.72 -7.09
CA SER A 263 -18.52 -7.01 -7.21
C SER A 263 -17.58 -8.21 -7.33
N CYS A 264 -16.30 -8.00 -7.71
CA CYS A 264 -15.37 -9.12 -7.83
C CYS A 264 -14.92 -9.69 -6.46
N PHE A 265 -14.90 -8.86 -5.41
CA PHE A 265 -14.32 -9.24 -4.11
C PHE A 265 -15.24 -8.97 -2.91
N SER A 266 -16.46 -8.48 -3.15
CA SER A 266 -17.53 -8.36 -2.15
C SER A 266 -18.15 -9.71 -1.78
#